data_AF-A0A524E5S7-F1
#
_entry.id   AF-A0A524E5S7-F1
#
_cell.length_a   1.000
_cell.length_b   1.000
_cell.length_c   1.000
_cell.angle_alpha   90.00
_cell.angle_beta   90.00
_cell.angle_gamma   90.00
#
_symmetry.space_group_name_H-M   'P 1'
#
loop_
_entity.id
_entity.type
_entity.pdbx_description
1 polymer ?
#
loop_
_entity_poly.entity_id
_entity_poly.type
_entity_poly.pdbx_seq_one_letter_code
_entity_poly.pdbx_strand_id
1 'polypeptide(L)'
;MDSNHENSAEIESELFALLNSIINLHDKYKEGKITRHFFRKALKNAMKGLLKIKFHFKDKSIPFTEALHEMKLMEKYDTALDIFNKFSNLSSNNQVQNLKTLDNPHLENEKQLSILELPRITSEITSSFITLMDALKLGGIKDISLIFNLFKDLKNNIKKFPGISGIRYKIKEIDDQISKNPRVIVDNKKFREIIVEKLYQVYNEFTQKLALE
;
A
#
# COMPACT_ATOMS: atom_id res chain seq x y z
N MET A 1 -11.14 -8.94 35.83
CA MET A 1 -11.06 -7.69 35.06
C MET A 1 -9.59 -7.30 35.07
N ASP A 2 -8.74 -7.81 34.16
CA ASP A 2 -7.30 -7.48 34.19
C ASP A 2 -6.56 -7.65 32.83
N SER A 3 -7.09 -8.42 31.88
CA SER A 3 -6.37 -8.75 30.63
C SER A 3 -6.29 -7.64 29.57
N ASN A 4 -7.12 -6.60 29.65
CA ASN A 4 -7.16 -5.54 28.64
C ASN A 4 -6.14 -4.41 28.86
N HIS A 5 -5.69 -4.19 30.11
CA HIS A 5 -4.72 -3.13 30.43
C HIS A 5 -3.28 -3.56 30.14
N GLU A 6 -2.93 -4.82 30.42
CA GLU A 6 -1.60 -5.39 30.15
C GLU A 6 -1.24 -5.31 28.65
N ASN A 7 -2.22 -5.63 27.80
CA ASN A 7 -2.09 -5.65 26.35
C ASN A 7 -2.13 -4.24 25.69
N SER A 8 -2.31 -3.16 26.47
CA SER A 8 -2.13 -1.77 25.97
C SER A 8 -0.71 -1.30 26.25
N ALA A 9 -0.25 -1.51 27.49
CA ALA A 9 1.08 -1.10 27.93
C ALA A 9 2.21 -1.80 27.15
N GLU A 10 2.03 -3.06 26.77
CA GLU A 10 2.99 -3.81 25.96
C GLU A 10 3.20 -3.16 24.58
N ILE A 11 2.11 -2.71 23.97
CA ILE A 11 2.09 -2.19 22.59
C ILE A 11 2.53 -0.74 22.55
N GLU A 12 2.19 0.00 23.60
CA GLU A 12 2.76 1.30 23.89
C GLU A 12 4.30 1.22 24.02
N SER A 13 4.80 0.23 24.77
CA SER A 13 6.23 -0.01 24.94
C SER A 13 6.90 -0.42 23.62
N GLU A 14 6.24 -1.27 22.83
CA GLU A 14 6.74 -1.68 21.52
C GLU A 14 6.81 -0.50 20.54
N LEU A 15 5.80 0.39 20.55
CA LEU A 15 5.78 1.60 19.73
C LEU A 15 6.94 2.53 20.08
N PHE A 16 7.14 2.75 21.37
CA PHE A 16 8.25 3.53 21.88
C PHE A 16 9.60 2.94 21.45
N ALA A 17 9.78 1.62 21.61
CA ALA A 17 11.01 0.94 21.26
C ALA A 17 11.33 1.03 19.75
N LEU A 18 10.32 0.86 18.89
CA LEU A 18 10.48 0.95 17.44
C LEU A 18 10.83 2.36 16.97
N LEU A 19 10.18 3.39 17.51
CA LEU A 19 10.48 4.78 17.17
C LEU A 19 11.91 5.16 17.54
N ASN A 20 12.33 4.85 18.76
CA ASN A 20 13.71 5.11 19.18
C ASN A 20 14.70 4.25 18.41
N SER A 21 14.34 3.02 18.02
CA SER A 21 15.20 2.18 17.18
C SER A 21 15.45 2.79 15.81
N ILE A 22 14.44 3.38 15.17
CA ILE A 22 14.60 4.07 13.88
C ILE A 22 15.53 5.27 13.99
N ILE A 23 15.31 6.10 15.02
CA ILE A 23 16.14 7.30 15.27
C ILE A 23 17.58 6.88 15.55
N ASN A 24 17.79 5.92 16.46
CA ASN A 24 19.12 5.43 16.82
C ASN A 24 19.84 4.76 15.64
N LEU A 25 19.12 3.99 14.80
CA LEU A 25 19.68 3.41 13.58
C LEU A 25 20.18 4.50 12.64
N HIS A 26 19.42 5.58 12.50
CA HIS A 26 19.80 6.70 11.65
C HIS A 26 21.03 7.44 12.18
N ASP A 27 21.11 7.66 13.49
CA ASP A 27 22.28 8.31 14.10
C ASP A 27 23.52 7.44 13.97
N LYS A 28 23.43 6.14 14.27
CA LYS A 28 24.53 5.18 14.04
C LYS A 28 24.98 5.13 12.58
N TYR A 29 24.06 5.29 11.64
CA TYR A 29 24.40 5.35 10.22
C TYR A 29 25.12 6.65 9.86
N LYS A 30 24.65 7.80 10.36
CA LYS A 30 25.30 9.11 10.17
C LYS A 30 26.71 9.14 10.75
N GLU A 31 26.92 8.50 11.89
CA GLU A 31 28.21 8.35 12.56
C GLU A 31 29.14 7.34 11.87
N GLY A 32 28.68 6.65 10.81
CA GLY A 32 29.47 5.64 10.10
C GLY A 32 29.65 4.32 10.86
N LYS A 33 28.96 4.12 11.99
CA LYS A 33 29.06 2.91 12.83
C LYS A 33 28.39 1.69 12.20
N ILE A 34 27.47 1.89 11.25
CA ILE A 34 26.79 0.81 10.52
C ILE A 34 26.80 1.06 9.02
N THR A 35 26.80 -0.03 8.24
CA THR A 35 26.82 0.05 6.78
C THR A 35 25.45 0.46 6.22
N ARG A 36 25.43 1.08 5.04
CA ARG A 36 24.19 1.46 4.33
C ARG A 36 23.26 0.27 4.11
N HIS A 37 23.80 -0.90 3.77
CA HIS A 37 23.01 -2.11 3.56
C HIS A 37 22.32 -2.57 4.84
N PHE A 38 23.08 -2.64 5.95
CA PHE A 38 22.53 -2.99 7.26
C PHE A 38 21.47 -1.98 7.71
N PHE A 39 21.77 -0.68 7.61
CA PHE A 39 20.84 0.38 7.96
C PHE A 39 19.51 0.26 7.18
N ARG A 40 19.55 0.10 5.85
CA ARG A 40 18.35 -0.03 5.04
C ARG A 40 17.51 -1.25 5.40
N LYS A 41 18.16 -2.38 5.67
CA LYS A 41 17.48 -3.62 6.09
C LYS A 41 16.82 -3.44 7.45
N ALA A 42 17.56 -2.89 8.42
CA ALA A 42 17.06 -2.64 9.77
C ALA A 42 15.92 -1.61 9.80
N LEU A 43 16.05 -0.51 9.04
CA LEU A 43 15.03 0.51 8.89
C LEU A 43 13.74 -0.05 8.28
N LYS A 44 13.85 -0.89 7.24
CA LYS A 44 12.69 -1.55 6.62
C LYS A 44 11.99 -2.48 7.62
N ASN A 45 12.75 -3.24 8.41
CA ASN A 45 12.19 -4.12 9.43
C ASN A 45 11.50 -3.36 10.56
N ALA A 46 12.11 -2.28 11.06
CA ALA A 46 11.53 -1.44 12.09
C ALA A 46 10.23 -0.77 11.60
N MET A 47 10.21 -0.31 10.35
CA MET A 47 9.00 0.27 9.75
C MET A 47 7.87 -0.75 9.58
N LYS A 48 8.21 -2.01 9.23
CA LYS A 48 7.22 -3.11 9.24
C LYS A 48 6.60 -3.30 10.64
N GLY A 49 7.41 -3.25 11.69
CA GLY A 49 6.91 -3.30 13.08
C GLY A 49 5.97 -2.14 13.39
N LEU A 50 6.33 -0.93 12.97
CA LEU A 50 5.52 0.26 13.20
C LEU A 50 4.16 0.20 12.51
N LEU A 51 4.13 -0.38 11.30
CA LEU A 51 2.89 -0.70 10.63
C LEU A 51 2.08 -1.71 11.46
N LYS A 52 2.66 -2.84 11.90
CA LYS A 52 1.95 -3.82 12.76
C LYS A 52 1.28 -3.18 13.98
N ILE A 53 1.97 -2.27 14.66
CA ILE A 53 1.40 -1.55 15.81
C ILE A 53 0.23 -0.66 15.41
N LYS A 54 0.37 0.12 14.34
CA LYS A 54 -0.73 0.95 13.86
C LYS A 54 -1.95 0.07 13.49
N PHE A 55 -1.74 -1.20 13.04
CA PHE A 55 -2.80 -2.21 12.80
C PHE A 55 -3.49 -2.58 14.08
N HIS A 56 -2.71 -2.90 15.09
CA HIS A 56 -3.25 -3.23 16.39
C HIS A 56 -4.11 -2.09 17.00
N PHE A 57 -3.68 -0.82 16.90
CA PHE A 57 -4.50 0.31 17.37
C PHE A 57 -5.82 0.43 16.60
N LYS A 58 -5.77 0.22 15.29
CA LYS A 58 -6.97 0.29 14.46
C LYS A 58 -7.93 -0.88 14.71
N ASP A 59 -7.42 -2.08 15.03
CA ASP A 59 -8.24 -3.23 15.43
C ASP A 59 -8.99 -2.93 16.74
N LYS A 60 -8.39 -2.16 17.65
CA LYS A 60 -9.02 -1.66 18.87
C LYS A 60 -9.92 -0.44 18.65
N SER A 61 -10.11 0.01 17.41
CA SER A 61 -10.85 1.24 17.06
C SER A 61 -10.32 2.51 17.72
N ILE A 62 -9.04 2.52 18.12
CA ILE A 62 -8.36 3.68 18.69
C ILE A 62 -7.66 4.41 17.53
N PRO A 63 -7.94 5.70 17.31
CA PRO A 63 -7.20 6.50 16.34
C PRO A 63 -5.72 6.55 16.72
N PHE A 64 -4.86 6.05 15.84
CA PHE A 64 -3.41 5.97 16.11
C PHE A 64 -2.78 7.34 16.39
N THR A 65 -3.32 8.40 15.79
CA THR A 65 -2.92 9.79 16.06
C THR A 65 -3.24 10.24 17.48
N GLU A 66 -4.38 9.80 18.04
CA GLU A 66 -4.75 10.09 19.43
C GLU A 66 -3.82 9.33 20.38
N ALA A 67 -3.54 8.06 20.11
CA ALA A 67 -2.58 7.27 20.89
C ALA A 67 -1.18 7.90 20.89
N LEU A 68 -0.69 8.35 19.72
CA LEU A 68 0.59 9.06 19.63
C LEU A 68 0.62 10.36 20.44
N HIS A 69 -0.51 11.08 20.49
CA HIS A 69 -0.63 12.32 21.23
C HIS A 69 -0.66 12.07 22.74
N GLU A 70 -1.46 11.11 23.20
CA GLU A 70 -1.52 10.68 24.61
C GLU A 70 -0.15 10.20 25.12
N MET A 71 0.58 9.47 24.29
CA MET A 71 1.91 8.96 24.62
C MET A 71 3.04 10.00 24.43
N LYS A 72 2.75 11.20 23.92
CA LYS A 72 3.73 12.24 23.58
C LYS A 72 4.82 11.76 22.59
N LEU A 73 4.43 10.94 21.61
CA LEU A 73 5.33 10.35 20.62
C LEU A 73 5.22 10.94 19.22
N MET A 74 4.33 11.92 19.01
CA MET A 74 4.05 12.49 17.69
C MET A 74 5.32 12.97 16.97
N GLU A 75 6.17 13.77 17.64
CA GLU A 75 7.43 14.26 17.05
C GLU A 75 8.40 13.13 16.67
N LYS A 76 8.48 12.09 17.51
CA LYS A 76 9.34 10.93 17.24
C LYS A 76 8.82 10.13 16.05
N TYR A 77 7.52 10.01 15.93
CA TYR A 77 6.85 9.36 14.81
C TYR A 77 7.09 10.12 13.50
N ASP A 78 6.92 11.44 13.49
CA ASP A 78 7.20 12.28 12.32
C ASP A 78 8.67 12.18 11.92
N THR A 79 9.58 12.23 12.89
CA THR A 79 11.02 12.05 12.65
C THR A 79 11.32 10.68 12.03
N ALA A 80 10.71 9.61 12.54
CA ALA A 80 10.90 8.26 12.01
C ALA A 80 10.36 8.12 10.57
N LEU A 81 9.23 8.75 10.26
CA LEU A 81 8.68 8.82 8.90
C LEU A 81 9.59 9.59 7.96
N ASP A 82 10.11 10.75 8.38
CA ASP A 82 11.05 11.54 7.61
C ASP A 82 12.32 10.78 7.25
N ILE A 83 12.89 10.07 8.23
CA ILE A 83 14.04 9.18 8.02
C ILE A 83 13.66 8.13 6.97
N PHE A 84 12.54 7.43 7.15
CA PHE A 84 12.12 6.40 6.22
C PHE A 84 11.95 6.94 4.80
N ASN A 85 11.25 8.07 4.63
CA ASN A 85 11.00 8.71 3.34
C ASN A 85 12.29 9.15 2.66
N LYS A 86 13.25 9.72 3.40
CA LYS A 86 14.58 10.08 2.87
C LYS A 86 15.29 8.85 2.30
N PHE A 87 15.24 7.70 2.98
CA PHE A 87 16.00 6.51 2.60
C PHE A 87 15.23 5.51 1.71
N SER A 88 13.91 5.62 1.62
CA SER A 88 13.08 4.90 0.64
C SER A 88 13.20 5.55 -0.74
N ASN A 89 13.20 6.88 -0.82
CA ASN A 89 13.38 7.64 -2.06
C ASN A 89 14.81 7.56 -2.61
N LEU A 90 15.82 7.32 -1.76
CA LEU A 90 17.21 7.05 -2.19
C LEU A 90 17.40 5.68 -2.88
N SER A 91 16.36 4.86 -2.99
CA SER A 91 16.34 3.68 -3.88
C SER A 91 15.77 3.97 -5.26
N SER A 92 15.16 5.14 -5.43
CA SER A 92 14.47 5.60 -6.63
C SER A 92 15.14 6.88 -7.10
N ASN A 93 16.42 6.83 -7.44
CA ASN A 93 17.02 7.92 -8.21
C ASN A 93 16.44 7.88 -9.63
N ASN A 94 15.29 8.53 -9.80
CA ASN A 94 15.16 9.71 -10.65
C ASN A 94 13.76 10.32 -10.43
N GLN A 95 13.76 11.61 -10.06
CA GLN A 95 12.61 12.50 -9.81
C GLN A 95 11.94 12.21 -8.45
N VAL A 96 11.93 13.12 -7.47
CA VAL A 96 11.57 14.54 -7.53
C VAL A 96 12.38 15.29 -6.47
N GLN A 97 13.18 16.26 -6.92
CA GLN A 97 13.60 17.37 -6.07
C GLN A 97 12.41 18.33 -5.92
N ASN A 98 12.34 18.97 -4.75
CA ASN A 98 11.43 20.03 -4.32
C ASN A 98 10.22 19.55 -3.51
N LEU A 99 10.28 19.84 -2.20
CA LEU A 99 9.23 20.54 -1.45
C LEU A 99 9.83 21.06 -0.14
N LYS A 100 10.56 22.17 -0.26
CA LYS A 100 10.67 23.20 0.78
C LYS A 100 9.93 24.41 0.23
N THR A 101 8.79 24.75 0.82
CA THR A 101 8.08 26.04 0.90
C THR A 101 6.77 25.70 1.61
N LEU A 102 6.62 25.98 2.91
CA LEU A 102 6.10 27.22 3.47
C LEU A 102 4.79 27.67 2.77
N ASP A 103 3.71 27.58 3.54
CA ASP A 103 2.40 28.25 3.42
C ASP A 103 1.62 28.14 2.10
N ASN A 104 0.69 27.18 2.03
CA ASN A 104 -0.63 27.42 1.45
C ASN A 104 -1.67 26.36 1.89
N PRO A 105 -2.90 26.75 2.29
CA PRO A 105 -3.94 25.84 2.74
C PRO A 105 -4.81 25.40 1.55
N HIS A 106 -4.32 24.49 0.72
CA HIS A 106 -5.19 23.71 -0.17
C HIS A 106 -4.46 22.49 -0.73
N LEU A 107 -4.38 21.43 0.08
CA LEU A 107 -4.13 20.09 -0.45
C LEU A 107 -4.89 19.08 0.42
N GLU A 108 -6.20 19.02 0.19
CA GLU A 108 -6.96 17.87 0.62
C GLU A 108 -6.51 16.65 -0.20
N ASN A 109 -6.40 15.52 0.51
CA ASN A 109 -6.42 14.14 0.01
C ASN A 109 -5.10 13.47 -0.38
N GLU A 110 -4.09 13.53 0.49
CA GLU A 110 -3.29 12.33 0.76
C GLU A 110 -3.79 11.68 2.06
N LYS A 111 -4.89 10.93 1.94
CA LYS A 111 -5.45 10.15 3.06
C LYS A 111 -4.38 9.17 3.55
N GLN A 112 -3.93 9.41 4.77
CA GLN A 112 -3.10 8.49 5.56
C GLN A 112 -3.82 7.13 5.63
N LEU A 113 -3.38 6.17 4.81
CA LEU A 113 -3.99 4.85 4.75
C LEU A 113 -3.96 4.19 6.14
N SER A 114 -5.15 3.98 6.66
CA SER A 114 -5.38 3.37 7.96
C SER A 114 -5.44 1.87 7.76
N ILE A 115 -4.36 1.17 7.50
CA ILE A 115 -4.13 -0.16 8.08
C ILE A 115 -5.27 -1.24 8.06
N LEU A 116 -6.41 -1.24 8.81
CA LEU A 116 -7.62 -2.06 8.45
C LEU A 116 -8.14 -1.74 7.04
N GLU A 117 -7.71 -0.64 6.44
CA GLU A 117 -7.97 -0.35 5.04
C GLU A 117 -7.24 -1.36 4.16
N LEU A 118 -6.11 -1.93 4.56
CA LEU A 118 -5.39 -2.89 3.71
C LEU A 118 -6.13 -4.21 3.54
N PRO A 119 -6.61 -4.93 4.58
CA PRO A 119 -7.44 -6.11 4.38
C PRO A 119 -8.73 -5.81 3.62
N ARG A 120 -9.37 -4.67 3.90
CA ARG A 120 -10.58 -4.23 3.19
C ARG A 120 -10.30 -3.96 1.72
N ILE A 121 -9.27 -3.15 1.41
CA ILE A 121 -8.86 -2.83 0.05
C ILE A 121 -8.39 -4.11 -0.66
N THR A 122 -7.69 -5.02 0.02
CA THR A 122 -7.33 -6.34 -0.51
C THR A 122 -8.57 -7.14 -0.91
N SER A 123 -9.60 -7.15 -0.09
CA SER A 123 -10.88 -7.80 -0.40
C SER A 123 -11.58 -7.13 -1.59
N GLU A 124 -11.61 -5.78 -1.61
CA GLU A 124 -12.16 -5.00 -2.72
C GLU A 124 -11.40 -5.28 -4.03
N ILE A 125 -10.06 -5.32 -4.01
CA ILE A 125 -9.22 -5.66 -5.17
C ILE A 125 -9.48 -7.10 -5.63
N THR A 126 -9.51 -8.05 -4.69
CA THR A 126 -9.74 -9.47 -4.98
C THR A 126 -11.09 -9.68 -5.64
N SER A 127 -12.14 -9.09 -5.08
CA SER A 127 -13.48 -9.11 -5.63
C SER A 127 -13.54 -8.45 -7.03
N SER A 128 -12.88 -7.31 -7.21
CA SER A 128 -12.79 -6.66 -8.53
C SER A 128 -12.10 -7.52 -9.58
N PHE A 129 -11.00 -8.21 -9.22
CA PHE A 129 -10.32 -9.14 -10.13
C PHE A 129 -11.24 -10.30 -10.54
N ILE A 130 -11.86 -10.97 -9.55
CA ILE A 130 -12.75 -12.11 -9.80
C ILE A 130 -13.92 -11.69 -10.67
N THR A 131 -14.61 -10.60 -10.29
CA THR A 131 -15.76 -10.08 -11.03
C THR A 131 -15.41 -9.75 -12.48
N LEU A 132 -14.26 -9.10 -12.71
CA LEU A 132 -13.81 -8.76 -14.06
C LEU A 132 -13.48 -10.01 -14.88
N MET A 133 -12.77 -10.98 -14.28
CA MET A 133 -12.44 -12.24 -14.96
C MET A 133 -13.71 -13.03 -15.30
N ASP A 134 -14.68 -13.11 -14.40
CA ASP A 134 -15.93 -13.82 -14.62
C ASP A 134 -16.79 -13.14 -15.68
N ALA A 135 -16.89 -11.80 -15.66
CA ALA A 135 -17.56 -11.04 -16.71
C ALA A 135 -16.96 -11.30 -18.11
N LEU A 136 -15.64 -11.44 -18.20
CA LEU A 136 -14.96 -11.79 -19.45
C LEU A 136 -15.19 -13.26 -19.88
N LYS A 137 -15.32 -14.19 -18.92
CA LYS A 137 -15.56 -15.61 -19.17
C LYS A 137 -17.00 -15.94 -19.56
N LEU A 138 -17.99 -15.27 -18.96
CA LEU A 138 -19.42 -15.55 -19.17
C LEU A 138 -19.86 -15.38 -20.64
N GLY A 139 -19.09 -14.62 -21.44
CA GLY A 139 -19.42 -14.38 -22.85
C GLY A 139 -20.70 -13.55 -23.01
N GLY A 140 -21.05 -13.20 -24.25
CA GLY A 140 -22.27 -12.42 -24.51
C GLY A 140 -22.24 -10.98 -23.96
N ILE A 141 -21.04 -10.40 -23.82
CA ILE A 141 -20.84 -9.00 -23.41
C ILE A 141 -21.43 -8.09 -24.49
N LYS A 142 -22.70 -7.74 -24.40
CA LYS A 142 -23.34 -6.79 -25.32
C LYS A 142 -22.94 -5.35 -25.02
N ASP A 143 -22.58 -5.09 -23.76
CA ASP A 143 -22.21 -3.78 -23.28
C ASP A 143 -20.75 -3.76 -22.82
N ILE A 144 -19.89 -3.23 -23.69
CA ILE A 144 -18.48 -3.04 -23.38
C ILE A 144 -18.25 -2.03 -22.25
N SER A 145 -19.20 -1.12 -22.01
CA SER A 145 -19.09 -0.12 -20.95
C SER A 145 -19.03 -0.80 -19.58
N LEU A 146 -19.69 -1.94 -19.41
CA LEU A 146 -19.61 -2.76 -18.20
C LEU A 146 -18.18 -3.23 -17.93
N ILE A 147 -17.46 -3.71 -18.96
CA ILE A 147 -16.06 -4.13 -18.82
C ILE A 147 -15.17 -2.95 -18.47
N PHE A 148 -15.34 -1.80 -19.13
CA PHE A 148 -14.57 -0.60 -18.81
C PHE A 148 -14.84 -0.08 -17.39
N ASN A 149 -16.07 -0.17 -16.91
CA ASN A 149 -16.42 0.17 -15.53
C ASN A 149 -15.75 -0.77 -14.52
N LEU A 150 -15.77 -2.09 -14.77
CA LEU A 150 -15.07 -3.06 -13.93
C LEU A 150 -13.55 -2.82 -13.90
N PHE A 151 -12.94 -2.47 -15.03
CA PHE A 151 -11.53 -2.04 -15.08
C PHE A 151 -11.29 -0.74 -14.32
N LYS A 152 -12.19 0.23 -14.42
CA LYS A 152 -12.12 1.50 -13.67
C LYS A 152 -12.16 1.24 -12.16
N ASP A 153 -13.04 0.38 -11.70
CA ASP A 153 -13.18 0.01 -10.28
C ASP A 153 -11.93 -0.72 -9.79
N LEU A 154 -11.43 -1.69 -10.55
CA LEU A 154 -10.18 -2.39 -10.25
C LEU A 154 -9.01 -1.40 -10.14
N LYS A 155 -8.84 -0.49 -11.11
CA LYS A 155 -7.80 0.54 -11.09
C LYS A 155 -7.93 1.46 -9.87
N ASN A 156 -9.16 1.85 -9.51
CA ASN A 156 -9.41 2.71 -8.36
C ASN A 156 -9.04 2.01 -7.04
N ASN A 157 -9.39 0.73 -6.89
CA ASN A 157 -9.07 -0.03 -5.69
C ASN A 157 -7.56 -0.26 -5.55
N ILE A 158 -6.86 -0.53 -6.66
CA ILE A 158 -5.40 -0.73 -6.68
C ILE A 158 -4.63 0.57 -6.46
N LYS A 159 -5.17 1.72 -6.87
CA LYS A 159 -4.58 3.03 -6.53
C LYS A 159 -4.53 3.28 -5.03
N LYS A 160 -5.54 2.79 -4.29
CA LYS A 160 -5.60 2.90 -2.82
C LYS A 160 -4.60 1.97 -2.12
N PHE A 161 -4.06 0.96 -2.81
CA PHE A 161 -3.15 -0.01 -2.20
C PHE A 161 -1.67 0.41 -2.37
N PRO A 162 -0.90 0.56 -1.28
CA PRO A 162 0.50 0.96 -1.33
C PRO A 162 1.41 -0.18 -1.83
N GLY A 163 2.59 0.16 -2.35
CA GLY A 163 3.63 -0.84 -2.68
C GLY A 163 3.41 -1.72 -3.92
N ILE A 164 2.32 -1.53 -4.69
CA ILE A 164 1.99 -2.36 -5.86
C ILE A 164 2.04 -1.62 -7.21
N SER A 165 2.98 -0.69 -7.39
CA SER A 165 3.13 0.09 -8.63
C SER A 165 3.29 -0.76 -9.90
N GLY A 166 4.00 -1.89 -9.82
CA GLY A 166 4.14 -2.83 -10.93
C GLY A 166 2.80 -3.45 -11.36
N ILE A 167 1.94 -3.79 -10.40
CA ILE A 167 0.58 -4.30 -10.66
C ILE A 167 -0.27 -3.23 -11.35
N ARG A 168 -0.17 -1.97 -10.92
CA ARG A 168 -0.87 -0.84 -11.57
C ARG A 168 -0.50 -0.70 -13.04
N TYR A 169 0.79 -0.84 -13.37
CA TYR A 169 1.26 -0.73 -14.75
C TYR A 169 0.71 -1.87 -15.63
N LYS A 170 0.77 -3.12 -15.15
CA LYS A 170 0.28 -4.28 -15.90
C LYS A 170 -1.23 -4.20 -16.18
N ILE A 171 -2.01 -3.72 -15.22
CA ILE A 171 -3.46 -3.54 -15.41
C ILE A 171 -3.75 -2.43 -16.41
N LYS A 172 -2.98 -1.33 -16.36
CA LYS A 172 -3.09 -0.28 -17.37
C LYS A 172 -2.77 -0.81 -18.76
N GLU A 173 -1.74 -1.64 -18.91
CA GLU A 173 -1.38 -2.25 -20.19
C GLU A 173 -2.50 -3.14 -20.75
N ILE A 174 -3.13 -3.94 -19.89
CA ILE A 174 -4.28 -4.77 -20.27
C ILE A 174 -5.48 -3.89 -20.67
N ASP A 175 -5.78 -2.85 -19.89
CA ASP A 175 -6.85 -1.89 -20.17
C ASP A 175 -6.62 -1.13 -21.49
N ASP A 176 -5.39 -0.73 -21.78
CA ASP A 176 -4.99 -0.10 -23.04
C ASP A 176 -5.16 -1.06 -24.23
N GLN A 177 -4.85 -2.35 -24.07
CA GLN A 177 -5.05 -3.37 -25.10
C GLN A 177 -6.53 -3.55 -25.47
N ILE A 178 -7.42 -3.50 -24.46
CA ILE A 178 -8.86 -3.63 -24.64
C ILE A 178 -9.44 -2.34 -25.23
N SER A 179 -9.02 -1.18 -24.71
CA SER A 179 -9.47 0.13 -25.17
C SER A 179 -9.14 0.39 -26.64
N LYS A 180 -8.02 -0.15 -27.14
CA LYS A 180 -7.65 -0.09 -28.56
C LYS A 180 -8.45 -1.06 -29.44
N ASN A 181 -9.03 -2.12 -28.85
CA ASN A 181 -9.71 -3.19 -29.58
C ASN A 181 -11.12 -3.48 -29.03
N PRO A 182 -12.01 -2.47 -28.92
CA PRO A 182 -13.27 -2.62 -28.20
C PRO A 182 -14.21 -3.63 -28.87
N ARG A 183 -14.25 -3.71 -30.20
CA ARG A 183 -15.10 -4.71 -30.88
C ARG A 183 -14.58 -6.14 -30.68
N VAL A 184 -13.27 -6.30 -30.59
CA VAL A 184 -12.62 -7.62 -30.45
C VAL A 184 -12.93 -8.24 -29.09
N ILE A 185 -13.07 -7.46 -28.01
CA ILE A 185 -13.45 -8.01 -26.70
C ILE A 185 -14.85 -8.63 -26.73
N VAL A 186 -15.78 -8.03 -27.47
CA VAL A 186 -17.18 -8.50 -27.58
C VAL A 186 -17.25 -9.76 -28.46
N ASP A 187 -16.61 -9.71 -29.61
CA ASP A 187 -16.82 -10.72 -30.66
C ASP A 187 -15.86 -11.92 -30.56
N ASN A 188 -14.68 -11.74 -29.94
CA ASN A 188 -13.62 -12.76 -29.96
C ASN A 188 -13.41 -13.42 -28.59
N LYS A 189 -13.93 -14.65 -28.45
CA LYS A 189 -13.75 -15.48 -27.25
C LYS A 189 -12.28 -15.75 -26.92
N LYS A 190 -11.45 -16.08 -27.92
CA LYS A 190 -10.01 -16.35 -27.71
C LYS A 190 -9.28 -15.12 -27.18
N PHE A 191 -9.63 -13.94 -27.70
CA PHE A 191 -9.07 -12.69 -27.20
C PHE A 191 -9.44 -12.46 -25.73
N ARG A 192 -10.71 -12.71 -25.34
CA ARG A 192 -11.12 -12.64 -23.93
C ARG A 192 -10.36 -13.63 -23.05
N GLU A 193 -10.16 -14.86 -23.50
CA GLU A 193 -9.38 -15.86 -22.76
C GLU A 193 -7.94 -15.40 -22.51
N ILE A 194 -7.28 -14.82 -23.52
CA ILE A 194 -5.93 -14.23 -23.36
C ILE A 194 -5.93 -13.10 -22.33
N ILE A 195 -6.94 -12.22 -22.36
CA ILE A 195 -7.06 -11.14 -21.37
C ILE A 195 -7.27 -11.70 -19.95
N VAL A 196 -8.12 -12.72 -19.81
CA VAL A 196 -8.37 -13.41 -18.54
C VAL A 196 -7.10 -14.05 -18.00
N GLU A 197 -6.32 -14.73 -18.84
CA GLU A 197 -5.03 -15.29 -18.44
C GLU A 197 -4.05 -14.22 -17.96
N LYS A 198 -3.95 -13.10 -18.67
CA LYS A 198 -3.13 -11.95 -18.24
C LYS A 198 -3.60 -11.39 -16.90
N LEU A 199 -4.91 -11.20 -16.70
CA LEU A 199 -5.48 -10.75 -15.44
C LEU A 199 -5.19 -11.75 -14.31
N TYR A 200 -5.27 -13.04 -14.57
CA TYR A 200 -4.97 -14.10 -13.61
C TYR A 200 -3.49 -14.09 -13.20
N GLN A 201 -2.56 -13.90 -14.14
CA GLN A 201 -1.13 -13.76 -13.84
C GLN A 201 -0.87 -12.54 -12.93
N VAL A 202 -1.50 -11.41 -13.22
CA VAL A 202 -1.37 -10.20 -12.42
C VAL A 202 -1.99 -10.39 -11.02
N TYR A 203 -3.13 -11.07 -10.93
CA TYR A 203 -3.76 -11.42 -9.66
C TYR A 203 -2.89 -12.37 -8.82
N ASN A 204 -2.27 -13.37 -9.45
CA ASN A 204 -1.33 -14.26 -8.77
C ASN A 204 -0.10 -13.51 -8.26
N GLU A 205 0.44 -12.57 -9.02
CA GLU A 205 1.53 -11.71 -8.53
C GLU A 205 1.08 -10.84 -7.35
N PHE A 206 -0.14 -10.30 -7.40
CA PHE A 206 -0.73 -9.53 -6.30
C PHE A 206 -0.88 -10.39 -5.04
N THR A 207 -1.45 -11.59 -5.14
CA THR A 207 -1.61 -12.52 -4.01
C THR A 207 -0.27 -13.03 -3.48
N GLN A 208 0.72 -13.29 -4.34
CA GLN A 208 2.08 -13.63 -3.91
C GLN A 208 2.73 -12.49 -3.14
N LYS A 209 2.54 -11.24 -3.57
CA LYS A 209 3.03 -10.06 -2.82
C LYS A 209 2.37 -9.91 -1.45
N LEU A 210 1.12 -10.35 -1.30
CA LEU A 210 0.41 -10.40 -0.02
C LEU A 210 0.86 -11.59 0.84
N ALA A 211 1.17 -12.73 0.23
CA ALA A 211 1.59 -13.96 0.91
C ALA A 211 3.10 -14.00 1.24
N LEU A 212 3.91 -13.12 0.64
CA LEU A 212 5.34 -12.92 0.95
C LEU A 212 5.57 -11.94 2.11
N GLU A 213 4.54 -11.61 2.90
CA GLU A 213 4.65 -10.85 4.14
C GLU A 213 4.80 -11.74 5.39
#